data_AF-A0A2H0H6I7-F1
#
_entry.id   AF-A0A2H0H6I7-F1
#
_cell.length_a   1.000
_cell.length_b   1.000
_cell.length_c   1.000
_cell.angle_alpha   90.00
_cell.angle_beta   90.00
_cell.angle_gamma   90.00
#
_symmetry.space_group_name_H-M   'P 1'
#
loop_
_entity.id
_entity.type
_entity.pdbx_description
1 polymer ?
#
loop_
_entity_poly.entity_id
_entity_poly.type
_entity_poly.pdbx_seq_one_letter_code
_entity_poly.pdbx_strand_id
1 'polypeptide(L)'
;LANHFNFKNRAVGILLVLFTPVYFIMMFTSLTEVTFSFFLALGVWLFFKEKYIFSAVIWSFLPIIRSEGFVLFPLFILVFGLKKQFFALPLLSAGFWLISFLGNFFYDDFWWLITNMPYVGNNARDIYGSGSLLHYIHHTEGILGYPLAGLFVIGFGVMLHKWVTAERRKLTSSLYFLILIPGSFFTFLAAHSIVWWLGTGSSLGLVRVMASVTPLVALTALPGFNFLESWLKKKIMGSAVFLLQFCSQRSFGWVSTRIWEDLGFHARIV
;
A
#
# COMPACT_ATOMS: atom_id res chain seq x y z
N LEU A 1 -12.22 3.49 -1.58
CA LEU A 1 -11.11 4.46 -1.80
C LEU A 1 -10.77 4.68 -3.27
N ALA A 2 -10.49 3.63 -4.06
CA ALA A 2 -10.15 3.77 -5.49
C ALA A 2 -11.16 4.60 -6.33
N ASN A 3 -12.47 4.52 -6.04
CA ASN A 3 -13.49 5.35 -6.67
C ASN A 3 -13.27 6.86 -6.45
N HIS A 4 -12.86 7.26 -5.24
CA HIS A 4 -12.65 8.67 -4.89
C HIS A 4 -11.48 9.27 -5.69
N PHE A 5 -10.42 8.49 -5.93
CA PHE A 5 -9.26 8.93 -6.71
C PHE A 5 -9.41 8.73 -8.22
N ASN A 6 -10.58 8.24 -8.67
CA ASN A 6 -10.86 7.93 -10.06
C ASN A 6 -9.80 7.03 -10.73
N PHE A 7 -9.26 6.06 -9.97
CA PHE A 7 -8.33 5.09 -10.54
C PHE A 7 -9.05 4.19 -11.56
N LYS A 8 -8.31 3.77 -12.59
CA LYS A 8 -8.75 2.74 -13.55
C LYS A 8 -8.64 1.36 -12.89
N ASN A 9 -9.34 0.37 -13.45
CA ASN A 9 -9.30 -1.05 -13.03
C ASN A 9 -9.52 -1.27 -11.53
N ARG A 10 -10.51 -0.57 -10.97
CA ARG A 10 -10.74 -0.52 -9.51
C ARG A 10 -10.94 -1.91 -8.88
N ALA A 11 -11.55 -2.84 -9.60
CA ALA A 11 -11.73 -4.23 -9.19
C ALA A 11 -10.40 -4.98 -8.99
N VAL A 12 -9.36 -4.64 -9.75
CA VAL A 12 -8.01 -5.22 -9.58
C VAL A 12 -7.45 -4.88 -8.19
N GLY A 13 -7.83 -3.74 -7.61
CA GLY A 13 -7.45 -3.42 -6.22
C GLY A 13 -7.89 -4.48 -5.20
N ILE A 14 -9.06 -5.11 -5.40
CA ILE A 14 -9.54 -6.20 -4.53
C ILE A 14 -8.64 -7.42 -4.70
N LEU A 15 -8.33 -7.79 -5.94
CA LEU A 15 -7.43 -8.90 -6.23
C LEU A 15 -6.04 -8.67 -5.60
N LEU A 16 -5.49 -7.46 -5.70
CA LEU A 16 -4.19 -7.13 -5.10
C LEU A 16 -4.18 -7.32 -3.58
N VAL A 17 -5.27 -7.01 -2.88
CA VAL A 17 -5.40 -7.31 -1.43
C VAL A 17 -5.44 -8.81 -1.19
N LEU A 18 -6.26 -9.55 -1.95
CA LEU A 18 -6.40 -11.00 -1.79
C LEU A 18 -5.10 -11.75 -2.09
N PHE A 19 -4.30 -11.27 -3.04
CA PHE A 19 -3.00 -11.87 -3.40
C PHE A 19 -1.84 -11.38 -2.53
N THR A 20 -2.10 -10.58 -1.49
CA THR A 20 -1.08 -10.23 -0.50
C THR A 20 -0.87 -11.44 0.42
N PRO A 21 0.30 -12.11 0.43
CA PRO A 21 0.48 -13.40 1.10
C PRO A 21 0.14 -13.37 2.59
N VAL A 22 0.69 -12.39 3.33
CA VAL A 22 0.42 -12.28 4.77
C VAL A 22 -1.05 -11.96 5.04
N TYR A 23 -1.66 -11.09 4.25
CA TYR A 23 -3.04 -10.68 4.48
C TYR A 23 -4.01 -11.81 4.18
N PHE A 24 -3.74 -12.58 3.12
CA PHE A 24 -4.52 -13.75 2.74
C PHE A 24 -4.61 -14.77 3.87
N ILE A 25 -3.48 -15.11 4.49
CA ILE A 25 -3.44 -16.05 5.62
C ILE A 25 -4.18 -15.45 6.81
N MET A 26 -3.94 -14.17 7.12
CA MET A 26 -4.48 -13.51 8.31
C MET A 26 -6.01 -13.35 8.26
N MET A 27 -6.62 -13.23 7.07
CA MET A 27 -8.08 -13.18 6.93
C MET A 27 -8.80 -14.43 7.48
N PHE A 28 -8.12 -15.58 7.54
CA PHE A 28 -8.68 -16.82 8.10
C PHE A 28 -8.39 -16.98 9.60
N THR A 29 -7.78 -16.00 10.23
CA THR A 29 -7.46 -16.02 11.66
C THR A 29 -8.36 -15.05 12.42
N SER A 30 -8.51 -15.26 13.74
CA SER A 30 -9.21 -14.35 14.65
C SER A 30 -8.29 -13.27 15.25
N LEU A 31 -7.17 -12.98 14.59
CA LEU A 31 -6.16 -12.06 15.11
C LEU A 31 -6.50 -10.59 14.80
N THR A 32 -5.93 -9.68 15.60
CA THR A 32 -6.31 -8.25 15.62
C THR A 32 -5.83 -7.46 14.40
N GLU A 33 -4.89 -7.97 13.60
CA GLU A 33 -4.33 -7.30 12.43
C GLU A 33 -5.40 -7.00 11.37
N VAL A 34 -6.39 -7.89 11.18
CA VAL A 34 -7.50 -7.69 10.23
C VAL A 34 -8.48 -6.63 10.75
N THR A 35 -8.78 -6.63 12.05
CA THR A 35 -9.61 -5.59 12.68
C THR A 35 -8.91 -4.23 12.60
N PHE A 36 -7.60 -4.19 12.84
CA PHE A 36 -6.79 -2.99 12.72
C PHE A 36 -6.81 -2.43 11.29
N SER A 37 -6.56 -3.29 10.30
CA SER A 37 -6.53 -2.88 8.89
C SER A 37 -7.88 -2.32 8.44
N PHE A 38 -8.98 -2.91 8.92
CA PHE A 38 -10.34 -2.42 8.68
C PHE A 38 -10.56 -1.03 9.26
N PHE A 39 -10.24 -0.81 10.54
CA PHE A 39 -10.39 0.51 11.19
C PHE A 39 -9.51 1.56 10.53
N LEU A 40 -8.27 1.20 10.19
CA LEU A 40 -7.35 2.08 9.49
C LEU A 40 -7.91 2.48 8.12
N ALA A 41 -8.32 1.52 7.29
CA ALA A 41 -8.89 1.78 5.97
C ALA A 41 -10.22 2.55 6.03
N LEU A 42 -11.08 2.26 7.02
CA LEU A 42 -12.33 2.95 7.27
C LEU A 42 -12.09 4.43 7.63
N GLY A 43 -11.17 4.70 8.55
CA GLY A 43 -10.79 6.07 8.90
C GLY A 43 -10.21 6.83 7.71
N VAL A 44 -9.31 6.21 6.93
CA VAL A 44 -8.79 6.81 5.68
C VAL A 44 -9.93 7.13 4.72
N TRP A 45 -10.90 6.22 4.55
CA TRP A 45 -12.06 6.46 3.70
C TRP A 45 -12.95 7.61 4.19
N LEU A 46 -13.22 7.69 5.49
CA LEU A 46 -13.97 8.79 6.11
C LEU A 46 -13.25 10.12 5.95
N PHE A 47 -11.92 10.14 6.10
CA PHE A 47 -11.09 11.32 5.90
C PHE A 47 -11.25 11.88 4.48
N PHE A 48 -11.17 11.03 3.46
CA PHE A 48 -11.38 11.44 2.06
C PHE A 48 -12.83 11.77 1.72
N LYS A 49 -13.78 11.39 2.57
CA LYS A 49 -15.18 11.82 2.52
C LYS A 49 -15.45 13.11 3.32
N GLU A 50 -14.39 13.76 3.79
CA GLU A 50 -14.44 15.00 4.58
C GLU A 50 -15.18 14.83 5.93
N LYS A 51 -15.40 13.58 6.35
CA LYS A 51 -16.00 13.23 7.64
C LYS A 51 -14.92 13.17 8.72
N TYR A 52 -14.27 14.30 8.96
CA TYR A 52 -13.06 14.40 9.81
C TYR A 52 -13.28 13.98 11.25
N ILE A 53 -14.42 14.34 11.85
CA ILE A 53 -14.82 13.94 13.21
C ILE A 53 -14.88 12.41 13.32
N PHE A 54 -15.63 11.77 12.41
CA PHE A 54 -15.75 10.31 12.40
C PHE A 54 -14.41 9.63 12.10
N SER A 55 -13.59 10.18 11.22
CA SER A 55 -12.24 9.67 10.96
C SER A 55 -11.37 9.67 12.21
N ALA A 56 -11.38 10.77 12.98
CA ALA A 56 -10.59 10.88 14.20
C ALA A 56 -11.08 9.90 15.28
N VAL A 57 -12.41 9.78 15.45
CA VAL A 57 -13.00 8.81 16.37
C VAL A 57 -12.61 7.38 15.98
N ILE A 58 -12.72 6.99 14.70
CA ILE A 58 -12.33 5.65 14.27
C ILE A 58 -10.83 5.38 14.51
N TRP A 59 -9.95 6.32 14.18
CA TRP A 59 -8.51 6.13 14.39
C TRP A 59 -8.11 6.14 15.88
N SER A 60 -8.89 6.77 16.75
CA SER A 60 -8.66 6.74 18.20
C SER A 60 -8.71 5.34 18.81
N PHE A 61 -9.38 4.39 18.16
CA PHE A 61 -9.44 2.99 18.60
C PHE A 61 -8.24 2.15 18.14
N LEU A 62 -7.40 2.65 17.22
CA LEU A 62 -6.27 1.85 16.70
C LEU A 62 -5.32 1.38 17.81
N PRO A 63 -4.88 2.22 18.77
CA PRO A 63 -4.02 1.79 19.87
C PRO A 63 -4.68 0.78 20.82
N ILE A 64 -6.02 0.75 20.86
CA ILE A 64 -6.81 -0.14 21.71
C ILE A 64 -6.95 -1.51 21.07
N ILE A 65 -7.17 -1.55 19.75
CA ILE A 65 -7.16 -2.79 18.97
C ILE A 65 -5.76 -3.41 19.02
N ARG A 66 -4.72 -2.56 18.89
CA ARG A 66 -3.31 -2.92 18.94
C ARG A 66 -2.46 -1.75 19.38
N SER A 67 -1.66 -1.92 20.43
CA SER A 67 -0.82 -0.85 20.99
C SER A 67 0.14 -0.22 19.97
N GLU A 68 0.60 -0.97 18.97
CA GLU A 68 1.49 -0.46 17.92
C GLU A 68 0.81 0.57 17.01
N GLY A 69 -0.52 0.66 17.04
CA GLY A 69 -1.29 1.69 16.34
C GLY A 69 -0.92 3.12 16.74
N PHE A 70 -0.36 3.31 17.93
CA PHE A 70 0.09 4.62 18.41
C PHE A 70 1.15 5.23 17.48
N VAL A 71 1.96 4.40 16.81
CA VAL A 71 3.01 4.83 15.87
C VAL A 71 2.45 5.66 14.70
N LEU A 72 1.18 5.46 14.33
CA LEU A 72 0.55 6.18 13.22
C LEU A 72 0.02 7.57 13.62
N PHE A 73 -0.08 7.88 14.92
CA PHE A 73 -0.69 9.13 15.39
C PHE A 73 0.04 10.39 14.90
N PRO A 74 1.39 10.45 14.85
CA PRO A 74 2.09 11.59 14.26
C PRO A 74 1.63 11.90 12.81
N LEU A 75 1.36 10.86 12.00
CA LEU A 75 0.84 11.05 10.64
C LEU A 75 -0.58 11.61 10.66
N PHE A 76 -1.45 11.11 11.54
CA PHE A 76 -2.83 11.61 11.64
C PHE A 76 -2.86 13.06 12.09
N ILE A 77 -2.08 13.41 13.13
CA ILE A 77 -1.96 14.78 13.63
C ILE A 77 -1.47 15.71 12.52
N LEU A 78 -0.42 15.31 11.79
CA LEU A 78 0.11 16.05 10.65
C LEU A 78 -0.99 16.31 9.61
N VAL A 79 -1.73 15.28 9.21
CA VAL A 79 -2.73 15.38 8.15
C VAL A 79 -3.94 16.23 8.56
N PHE A 80 -4.43 16.10 9.79
CA PHE A 80 -5.49 16.97 10.32
C PHE A 80 -5.01 18.43 10.43
N GLY A 81 -3.77 18.66 10.87
CA GLY A 81 -3.15 19.98 10.91
C GLY A 81 -3.04 20.61 9.52
N LEU A 82 -2.58 19.85 8.52
CA LEU A 82 -2.51 20.29 7.12
C LEU A 82 -3.89 20.58 6.51
N LYS A 83 -4.95 19.90 6.98
CA LYS A 83 -6.34 20.21 6.62
C LYS A 83 -6.98 21.31 7.47
N LYS A 84 -6.26 21.85 8.46
CA LYS A 84 -6.74 22.84 9.44
C LYS A 84 -7.95 22.37 10.24
N GLN A 85 -8.10 21.06 10.44
CA GLN A 85 -9.21 20.43 11.16
C GLN A 85 -8.86 20.24 12.63
N PHE A 86 -8.58 21.34 13.32
CA PHE A 86 -8.11 21.31 14.72
C PHE A 86 -9.16 20.77 15.69
N PHE A 87 -10.45 20.91 15.38
CA PHE A 87 -11.53 20.35 16.19
C PHE A 87 -11.52 18.81 16.21
N ALA A 88 -11.01 18.17 15.16
CA ALA A 88 -10.92 16.71 15.09
C ALA A 88 -9.72 16.16 15.87
N LEU A 89 -8.69 16.97 16.16
CA LEU A 89 -7.47 16.50 16.83
C LEU A 89 -7.72 15.97 18.25
N PRO A 90 -8.47 16.66 19.15
CA PRO A 90 -8.79 16.12 20.47
C PRO A 90 -9.53 14.77 20.39
N LEU A 91 -10.33 14.56 19.34
CA LEU A 91 -11.09 13.33 19.16
C LEU A 91 -10.22 12.11 18.80
N LEU A 92 -8.94 12.28 18.45
CA LEU A 92 -8.00 11.16 18.37
C LEU A 92 -7.79 10.47 19.73
N SER A 93 -8.19 11.09 20.83
CA SER A 93 -8.19 10.46 22.17
C SER A 93 -9.54 9.86 22.56
N ALA A 94 -10.60 9.98 21.74
CA ALA A 94 -11.96 9.59 22.12
C ALA A 94 -12.08 8.12 22.55
N GLY A 95 -11.44 7.21 21.81
CA GLY A 95 -11.40 5.79 22.14
C GLY A 95 -10.76 5.52 23.49
N PHE A 96 -9.65 6.21 23.81
CA PHE A 96 -9.01 6.10 25.13
C PHE A 96 -10.00 6.48 26.23
N TRP A 97 -10.63 7.64 26.14
CA TRP A 97 -11.60 8.09 27.15
C TRP A 97 -12.79 7.13 27.30
N LEU A 98 -13.33 6.63 26.20
CA LEU A 98 -14.45 5.69 26.22
C LEU A 98 -14.07 4.38 26.92
N ILE A 99 -12.92 3.80 26.56
CA ILE A 99 -12.48 2.51 27.08
C ILE A 99 -11.96 2.62 28.52
N SER A 100 -11.29 3.73 28.87
CA SER A 100 -10.97 4.07 30.26
C SER A 100 -12.22 4.17 31.12
N PHE A 101 -13.26 4.88 30.65
CA PHE A 101 -14.52 4.99 31.37
C PHE A 101 -15.21 3.64 31.57
N LEU A 102 -15.29 2.80 30.52
CA LEU A 102 -15.90 1.47 30.63
C LEU A 102 -15.09 0.52 31.52
N GLY A 103 -13.76 0.55 31.45
CA GLY A 103 -12.91 -0.32 32.27
C GLY A 103 -12.84 0.11 33.74
N ASN A 104 -13.10 1.39 34.05
CA ASN A 104 -13.14 1.87 35.44
C ASN A 104 -14.16 1.11 36.31
N PHE A 105 -15.25 0.61 35.73
CA PHE A 105 -16.23 -0.22 36.45
C PHE A 105 -15.74 -1.63 36.82
N PHE A 106 -14.65 -2.08 36.21
CA PHE A 106 -14.09 -3.43 36.42
C PHE A 106 -12.75 -3.41 37.14
N TYR A 107 -11.91 -2.41 36.84
CA TYR A 107 -10.56 -2.29 37.37
C TYR A 107 -10.46 -1.31 38.54
N ASP A 108 -11.54 -0.57 38.85
CA ASP A 108 -11.57 0.54 39.82
C ASP A 108 -10.44 1.58 39.61
N ASP A 109 -9.93 1.65 38.37
CA ASP A 109 -8.86 2.54 37.96
C ASP A 109 -9.18 3.10 36.58
N PHE A 110 -9.34 4.43 36.51
CA PHE A 110 -9.60 5.13 35.26
C PHE A 110 -8.42 5.04 34.28
N TRP A 111 -7.20 5.00 34.82
CA TRP A 111 -5.94 4.96 34.07
C TRP A 111 -5.46 3.54 33.80
N TRP A 112 -6.32 2.53 33.95
CA TRP A 112 -6.00 1.11 33.79
C TRP A 112 -5.27 0.77 32.49
N LEU A 113 -5.57 1.47 31.39
CA LEU A 113 -4.90 1.29 30.09
C LEU A 113 -3.39 1.59 30.15
N ILE A 114 -2.95 2.40 31.12
CA ILE A 114 -1.56 2.79 31.34
C ILE A 114 -0.98 2.00 32.50
N THR A 115 -1.69 1.94 33.64
CA THR A 115 -1.21 1.32 34.88
C THR A 115 -1.11 -0.21 34.78
N ASN A 116 -2.04 -0.85 34.05
CA ASN A 116 -2.11 -2.30 33.88
C ASN A 116 -1.64 -2.77 32.50
N MET A 117 -0.84 -1.97 31.79
CA MET A 117 -0.36 -2.34 30.45
C MET A 117 0.56 -3.58 30.54
N PRO A 118 0.22 -4.71 29.89
CA PRO A 118 0.94 -5.99 30.06
C PRO A 118 2.34 -6.00 29.42
N TYR A 119 2.68 -4.95 28.68
CA TYR A 119 3.96 -4.79 27.98
C TYR A 119 4.95 -3.89 28.75
N VAL A 120 4.69 -3.63 30.04
CA VAL A 120 5.57 -2.83 30.90
C VAL A 120 6.58 -3.77 31.57
N GLY A 121 7.81 -3.78 31.07
CA GLY A 121 8.91 -4.56 31.65
C GLY A 121 10.26 -4.21 31.04
N ASN A 122 11.28 -4.03 31.90
CA ASN A 122 12.64 -3.62 31.50
C ASN A 122 13.43 -4.71 30.76
N ASN A 123 12.86 -5.91 30.58
CA ASN A 123 13.54 -7.09 30.05
C ASN A 123 12.96 -7.55 28.70
N ALA A 124 12.32 -6.67 27.95
CA ALA A 124 11.75 -7.01 26.64
C ALA A 124 12.78 -7.67 25.70
N ARG A 125 14.04 -7.24 25.76
CA ARG A 125 15.15 -7.83 24.98
C ARG A 125 15.50 -9.25 25.44
N ASP A 126 15.49 -9.52 26.74
CA ASP A 126 15.83 -10.84 27.29
C ASP A 126 14.71 -11.86 27.03
N ILE A 127 13.46 -11.39 26.94
CA ILE A 127 12.28 -12.23 26.74
C ILE A 127 12.01 -12.48 25.24
N TYR A 128 12.09 -11.42 24.42
CA TYR A 128 11.65 -11.45 23.02
C TYR A 128 12.79 -11.38 22.00
N GLY A 129 14.00 -11.01 22.42
CA GLY A 129 15.17 -10.94 21.56
C GLY A 129 15.27 -9.65 20.74
N SER A 130 16.11 -9.71 19.70
CA SER A 130 16.36 -8.63 18.75
C SER A 130 16.79 -9.21 17.40
N GLY A 131 16.62 -8.46 16.32
CA GLY A 131 17.08 -8.90 14.99
C GLY A 131 17.62 -7.77 14.12
N SER A 132 17.66 -8.01 12.81
CA SER A 132 18.21 -7.04 11.86
C SER A 132 17.22 -5.89 11.58
N LEU A 133 17.75 -4.69 11.33
CA LEU A 133 16.93 -3.53 10.95
C LEU A 133 16.11 -3.79 9.68
N LEU A 134 16.70 -4.53 8.73
CA LEU A 134 16.08 -4.87 7.45
C LEU A 134 15.26 -6.16 7.52
N HIS A 135 14.98 -6.71 8.71
CA HIS A 135 14.26 -7.97 8.90
C HIS A 135 12.98 -8.06 8.05
N TYR A 136 12.10 -7.06 8.15
CA TYR A 136 10.84 -7.04 7.39
C TYR A 136 11.05 -6.84 5.88
N ILE A 137 12.12 -6.16 5.47
CA ILE A 137 12.44 -5.98 4.04
C ILE A 137 12.90 -7.31 3.45
N HIS A 138 13.73 -8.07 4.16
CA HIS A 138 14.16 -9.40 3.72
C HIS A 138 12.99 -10.39 3.64
N HIS A 139 11.98 -10.25 4.50
CA HIS A 139 10.78 -11.08 4.48
C HIS A 139 9.65 -10.52 3.60
N THR A 140 9.94 -9.57 2.69
CA THR A 140 8.93 -8.96 1.82
C THR A 140 8.19 -10.00 0.98
N GLU A 141 8.85 -11.12 0.62
CA GLU A 141 8.21 -12.22 -0.10
C GLU A 141 7.01 -12.82 0.64
N GLY A 142 7.11 -12.99 1.96
CA GLY A 142 6.02 -13.49 2.80
C GLY A 142 5.05 -12.39 3.24
N ILE A 143 5.48 -11.13 3.20
CA ILE A 143 4.63 -9.99 3.61
C ILE A 143 3.77 -9.51 2.43
N LEU A 144 4.41 -9.05 1.35
CA LEU A 144 3.73 -8.48 0.18
C LEU A 144 3.75 -9.41 -1.02
N GLY A 145 4.78 -10.24 -1.15
CA GLY A 145 5.13 -10.89 -2.41
C GLY A 145 5.81 -9.93 -3.39
N TYR A 146 6.80 -10.41 -4.13
CA TYR A 146 7.58 -9.58 -5.07
C TYR A 146 6.72 -8.85 -6.12
N PRO A 147 5.67 -9.45 -6.73
CA PRO A 147 4.85 -8.74 -7.71
C PRO A 147 4.14 -7.52 -7.12
N LEU A 148 3.52 -7.67 -5.95
CA LEU A 148 2.81 -6.57 -5.29
C LEU A 148 3.78 -5.50 -4.80
N ALA A 149 4.93 -5.89 -4.26
CA ALA A 149 5.97 -4.95 -3.84
C ALA A 149 6.48 -4.11 -5.03
N GLY A 150 6.71 -4.71 -6.20
CA GLY A 150 7.08 -4.00 -7.42
C GLY A 150 6.00 -3.00 -7.85
N LEU A 151 4.74 -3.44 -7.88
CA LEU A 151 3.60 -2.55 -8.19
C LEU A 151 3.46 -1.40 -7.20
N PHE A 152 3.68 -1.66 -5.90
CA PHE A 152 3.65 -0.66 -4.85
C PHE A 152 4.72 0.43 -5.09
N VAL A 153 5.97 0.03 -5.36
CA VAL A 153 7.07 0.98 -5.62
C VAL A 153 6.77 1.84 -6.85
N ILE A 154 6.31 1.23 -7.94
CA ILE A 154 5.93 1.94 -9.16
C ILE A 154 4.76 2.90 -8.88
N GLY A 155 3.72 2.43 -8.19
CA GLY A 155 2.55 3.22 -7.86
C GLY A 155 2.85 4.41 -6.95
N PHE A 156 3.72 4.22 -5.96
CA PHE A 156 4.26 5.30 -5.14
C PHE A 156 5.00 6.33 -5.99
N GLY A 157 5.89 5.88 -6.89
CA GLY A 157 6.61 6.75 -7.81
C GLY A 157 5.70 7.56 -8.74
N VAL A 158 4.66 6.92 -9.31
CA VAL A 158 3.65 7.58 -10.15
C VAL A 158 2.92 8.67 -9.36
N MET A 159 2.52 8.36 -8.12
CA MET A 159 1.77 9.31 -7.30
C MET A 159 2.63 10.47 -6.81
N LEU A 160 3.88 10.19 -6.44
CA LEU A 160 4.87 11.19 -6.07
C LEU A 160 5.20 12.11 -7.26
N HIS A 161 5.45 11.53 -8.43
CA HIS A 161 5.72 12.27 -9.65
C HIS A 161 4.55 13.19 -10.01
N LYS A 162 3.30 12.70 -9.94
CA LYS A 162 2.10 13.53 -10.16
C LYS A 162 2.04 14.71 -9.19
N TRP A 163 2.26 14.46 -7.90
CA TRP A 163 2.21 15.51 -6.89
C TRP A 163 3.30 16.58 -7.09
N VAL A 164 4.53 16.16 -7.39
CA VAL A 164 5.67 17.08 -7.60
C VAL A 164 5.51 17.86 -8.90
N THR A 165 5.20 17.18 -10.01
CA THR A 165 5.20 17.79 -11.34
C THR A 165 3.86 18.45 -11.66
N ALA A 166 2.78 17.68 -11.77
CA ALA A 166 1.48 18.19 -12.20
C ALA A 166 0.85 19.11 -11.15
N GLU A 167 0.98 18.77 -9.87
CA GLU A 167 0.33 19.52 -8.78
C GLU A 167 1.27 20.50 -8.07
N ARG A 168 2.53 20.62 -8.54
CA ARG A 168 3.52 21.61 -8.10
C ARG A 168 3.69 21.65 -6.56
N ARG A 169 3.64 20.47 -5.92
CA ARG A 169 3.79 20.29 -4.47
C ARG A 169 2.74 21.01 -3.60
N LYS A 170 1.55 21.29 -4.15
CA LYS A 170 0.44 21.91 -3.40
C LYS A 170 -0.21 20.92 -2.43
N LEU A 171 -0.98 21.44 -1.47
CA LEU A 171 -1.78 20.65 -0.53
C LEU A 171 -3.03 20.06 -1.21
N THR A 172 -2.84 19.02 -2.02
CA THR A 172 -3.88 18.37 -2.84
C THR A 172 -4.27 16.99 -2.28
N SER A 173 -5.33 16.40 -2.81
CA SER A 173 -5.73 15.02 -2.49
C SER A 173 -4.62 14.00 -2.75
N SER A 174 -3.71 14.23 -3.70
CA SER A 174 -2.57 13.33 -3.94
C SER A 174 -1.54 13.41 -2.82
N LEU A 175 -1.31 14.58 -2.21
CA LEU A 175 -0.45 14.68 -1.03
C LEU A 175 -1.05 13.90 0.15
N TYR A 176 -2.34 14.12 0.43
CA TYR A 176 -3.03 13.39 1.50
C TYR A 176 -3.04 11.88 1.24
N PHE A 177 -3.18 11.46 -0.04
CA PHE A 177 -3.01 10.07 -0.44
C PHE A 177 -1.63 9.55 -0.05
N LEU A 178 -0.55 10.25 -0.44
CA LEU A 178 0.83 9.84 -0.17
C LEU A 178 1.13 9.75 1.34
N ILE A 179 0.64 10.69 2.14
CA ILE A 179 0.88 10.68 3.59
C ILE A 179 0.07 9.57 4.29
N LEU A 180 -1.22 9.43 3.99
CA LEU A 180 -2.07 8.48 4.71
C LEU A 180 -1.96 7.03 4.25
N ILE A 181 -1.68 6.78 2.97
CA ILE A 181 -1.76 5.43 2.40
C ILE A 181 -0.37 4.77 2.40
N PRO A 182 0.56 5.11 1.50
CA PRO A 182 1.92 4.57 1.58
C PRO A 182 2.69 5.10 2.80
N GLY A 183 2.43 6.33 3.26
CA GLY A 183 3.07 6.86 4.47
C GLY A 183 2.75 6.04 5.72
N SER A 184 1.50 5.59 5.91
CA SER A 184 1.16 4.67 7.02
C SER A 184 1.93 3.36 6.94
N PHE A 185 2.08 2.78 5.74
CA PHE A 185 2.89 1.57 5.56
C PHE A 185 4.35 1.80 5.91
N PHE A 186 4.98 2.87 5.41
CA PHE A 186 6.38 3.18 5.69
C PHE A 186 6.63 3.49 7.16
N THR A 187 5.76 4.27 7.80
CA THR A 187 5.88 4.61 9.22
C THR A 187 5.74 3.36 10.09
N PHE A 188 4.78 2.49 9.79
CA PHE A 188 4.60 1.23 10.52
C PHE A 188 5.78 0.27 10.31
N LEU A 189 6.24 0.11 9.06
CA LEU A 189 7.42 -0.68 8.72
C LEU A 189 8.66 -0.18 9.46
N ALA A 190 8.93 1.13 9.41
CA ALA A 190 10.10 1.73 10.02
C ALA A 190 10.09 1.56 11.55
N ALA A 191 8.95 1.79 12.20
CA ALA A 191 8.84 1.62 13.65
C ALA A 191 9.07 0.17 14.07
N HIS A 192 8.43 -0.80 13.40
CA HIS A 192 8.64 -2.21 13.71
C HIS A 192 10.07 -2.68 13.42
N SER A 193 10.70 -2.17 12.36
CA SER A 193 12.13 -2.40 12.08
C SER A 193 13.03 -1.86 13.18
N ILE A 194 12.80 -0.61 13.63
CA ILE A 194 13.62 0.03 14.68
C ILE A 194 13.43 -0.68 16.02
N VAL A 195 12.19 -0.94 16.42
CA VAL A 195 11.86 -1.58 17.70
C VAL A 195 12.42 -3.01 17.76
N TRP A 196 12.34 -3.77 16.66
CA TRP A 196 12.93 -5.11 16.58
C TRP A 196 14.47 -5.11 16.60
N TRP A 197 15.07 -4.12 15.93
CA TRP A 197 16.53 -3.97 15.92
C TRP A 197 17.09 -3.60 17.30
N LEU A 198 16.41 -2.70 18.01
CA LEU A 198 16.80 -2.29 19.36
C LEU A 198 16.43 -3.34 20.43
N GLY A 199 15.51 -4.26 20.12
CA GLY A 199 14.96 -5.23 21.07
C GLY A 199 14.05 -4.59 22.11
N THR A 200 13.33 -3.53 21.73
CA THR A 200 12.44 -2.77 22.62
C THR A 200 10.97 -3.09 22.33
N GLY A 201 10.05 -2.51 23.10
CA GLY A 201 8.60 -2.53 22.81
C GLY A 201 7.95 -3.91 22.75
N SER A 202 8.55 -4.92 23.38
CA SER A 202 8.06 -6.32 23.41
C SER A 202 7.75 -6.88 22.00
N SER A 203 8.50 -6.44 20.99
CA SER A 203 8.34 -6.90 19.62
C SER A 203 9.01 -8.25 19.42
N LEU A 204 8.26 -9.24 18.95
CA LEU A 204 8.72 -10.60 18.62
C LEU A 204 9.27 -10.75 17.19
N GLY A 205 9.44 -9.65 16.45
CA GLY A 205 9.90 -9.70 15.04
C GLY A 205 8.91 -10.39 14.08
N LEU A 206 7.65 -10.47 14.46
CA LEU A 206 6.64 -11.24 13.73
C LEU A 206 6.19 -10.52 12.46
N VAL A 207 6.44 -11.14 11.31
CA VAL A 207 6.07 -10.60 9.99
C VAL A 207 4.56 -10.36 9.84
N ARG A 208 3.73 -11.10 10.58
CA ARG A 208 2.26 -10.97 10.51
C ARG A 208 1.76 -9.57 10.86
N VAL A 209 2.48 -8.83 11.71
CA VAL A 209 2.05 -7.51 12.18
C VAL A 209 1.84 -6.53 11.02
N MET A 210 2.60 -6.72 9.94
CA MET A 210 2.49 -5.91 8.73
C MET A 210 1.14 -6.05 8.02
N ALA A 211 0.40 -7.16 8.23
CA ALA A 211 -0.96 -7.35 7.70
C ALA A 211 -1.91 -6.21 8.11
N SER A 212 -1.64 -5.55 9.24
CA SER A 212 -2.36 -4.38 9.74
C SER A 212 -2.41 -3.21 8.73
N VAL A 213 -1.38 -3.08 7.88
CA VAL A 213 -1.23 -1.95 6.95
C VAL A 213 -1.18 -2.38 5.48
N THR A 214 -1.07 -3.67 5.17
CA THR A 214 -0.92 -4.15 3.78
C THR A 214 -2.12 -3.85 2.86
N PRO A 215 -3.38 -3.71 3.29
CA PRO A 215 -4.45 -3.29 2.38
C PRO A 215 -4.21 -1.90 1.77
N LEU A 216 -3.50 -1.02 2.47
CA LEU A 216 -3.10 0.30 1.95
C LEU A 216 -1.99 0.18 0.88
N VAL A 217 -1.13 -0.82 0.99
CA VAL A 217 -0.12 -1.15 -0.03
C VAL A 217 -0.81 -1.52 -1.34
N ALA A 218 -1.84 -2.37 -1.31
CA ALA A 218 -2.61 -2.74 -2.49
C ALA A 218 -3.29 -1.53 -3.17
N LEU A 219 -3.78 -0.57 -2.39
CA LEU A 219 -4.32 0.69 -2.93
C LEU A 219 -3.26 1.54 -3.64
N THR A 220 -2.03 1.55 -3.13
CA THR A 220 -0.90 2.25 -3.77
C THR A 220 -0.39 1.50 -4.99
N ALA A 221 -0.46 0.17 -4.98
CA ALA A 221 -0.08 -0.67 -6.12
C ALA A 221 -1.00 -0.48 -7.34
N LEU A 222 -2.26 -0.10 -7.15
CA LEU A 222 -3.23 0.07 -8.24
C LEU A 222 -2.82 1.16 -9.27
N PRO A 223 -2.39 2.38 -8.89
CA PRO A 223 -1.73 3.31 -9.80
C PRO A 223 -0.54 2.72 -10.55
N GLY A 224 0.27 1.87 -9.90
CA GLY A 224 1.41 1.19 -10.52
C GLY A 224 0.97 0.20 -11.58
N PHE A 225 -0.06 -0.60 -11.28
CA PHE A 225 -0.68 -1.51 -12.24
C PHE A 225 -1.21 -0.77 -13.47
N ASN A 226 -1.96 0.31 -13.25
CA ASN A 226 -2.52 1.12 -14.34
C ASN A 226 -1.43 1.76 -15.21
N PHE A 227 -0.31 2.18 -14.61
CA PHE A 227 0.84 2.70 -15.34
C PHE A 227 1.47 1.62 -16.21
N LEU A 228 1.78 0.44 -15.63
CA LEU A 228 2.35 -0.69 -16.38
C LEU A 228 1.45 -1.14 -17.51
N GLU A 229 0.14 -1.25 -17.28
CA GLU A 229 -0.83 -1.62 -18.31
C GLU A 229 -0.79 -0.61 -19.48
N SER A 230 -0.79 0.69 -19.18
CA SER A 230 -0.74 1.72 -20.22
C SER A 230 0.58 1.70 -21.00
N TRP A 231 1.69 1.43 -20.31
CA TRP A 231 3.01 1.33 -20.92
C TRP A 231 3.12 0.10 -21.83
N LEU A 232 2.62 -1.06 -21.38
CA LEU A 232 2.58 -2.30 -22.16
C LEU A 232 1.71 -2.14 -23.41
N LYS A 233 0.49 -1.57 -23.27
CA LYS A 233 -0.40 -1.31 -24.41
C LYS A 233 0.24 -0.40 -25.44
N LYS A 234 0.91 0.68 -25.01
CA LYS A 234 1.64 1.59 -25.91
C LYS A 234 2.78 0.87 -26.64
N LYS A 235 3.51 -0.02 -25.96
CA LYS A 235 4.61 -0.78 -26.57
C LYS A 235 4.11 -1.80 -27.59
N ILE A 236 3.07 -2.57 -27.26
CA ILE A 236 2.43 -3.53 -28.19
C ILE A 236 1.87 -2.81 -29.42
N MET A 237 1.18 -1.69 -29.22
CA MET A 237 0.62 -0.89 -30.33
C MET A 237 1.72 -0.21 -31.15
N GLY A 238 2.81 0.25 -30.53
CA GLY A 238 3.99 0.75 -31.22
C GLY A 238 4.70 -0.33 -32.04
N SER A 239 4.81 -1.55 -31.52
CA SER A 239 5.33 -2.71 -32.25
C SER A 239 4.40 -3.14 -33.38
N ALA A 240 3.08 -3.09 -33.21
CA ALA A 240 2.11 -3.38 -34.25
C ALA A 240 2.13 -2.31 -35.36
N VAL A 241 2.28 -1.03 -35.03
CA VAL A 241 2.48 0.06 -36.00
C VAL A 241 3.83 -0.09 -36.73
N PHE A 242 4.88 -0.50 -36.02
CA PHE A 242 6.18 -0.77 -36.63
C PHE A 242 6.14 -1.99 -37.57
N LEU A 243 5.41 -3.05 -37.21
CA LEU A 243 5.17 -4.22 -38.06
C LEU A 243 4.28 -3.88 -39.26
N LEU A 244 3.27 -3.03 -39.09
CA LEU A 244 2.42 -2.54 -40.19
C LEU A 244 3.18 -1.60 -41.14
N GLN A 245 4.10 -0.77 -40.63
CA GLN A 245 5.01 0.04 -41.46
C GLN A 245 6.07 -0.81 -42.18
N PHE A 246 6.56 -1.88 -41.57
CA PHE A 246 7.44 -2.86 -42.24
C PHE A 246 6.69 -3.69 -43.30
N CYS A 247 5.40 -3.98 -43.08
CA CYS A 247 4.57 -4.68 -44.05
C CYS A 247 4.13 -3.76 -45.20
N SER A 248 3.93 -2.46 -44.97
CA SER A 248 3.62 -1.48 -46.02
C SER A 248 4.84 -1.03 -46.84
N GLN A 249 6.07 -1.23 -46.34
CA GLN A 249 7.30 -0.98 -47.12
C GLN A 249 7.72 -2.16 -47.99
N ARG A 250 7.05 -3.32 -47.90
CA ARG A 250 7.30 -4.50 -48.77
C ARG A 250 6.31 -4.64 -49.93
N SER A 251 5.44 -3.67 -50.14
CA SER A 251 4.48 -3.68 -51.25
C SER A 251 4.59 -2.41 -52.08
N PHE A 252 5.70 -2.22 -52.80
CA PHE A 252 5.69 -1.50 -54.08
C PHE A 252 6.97 -1.83 -54.86
N GLY A 253 6.82 -2.61 -55.93
CA GLY A 253 7.91 -3.06 -56.78
C GLY A 253 7.51 -4.20 -57.70
N TRP A 254 6.37 -4.07 -58.39
CA TRP A 254 6.21 -4.78 -59.66
C TRP A 254 7.22 -4.18 -60.64
N VAL A 255 8.34 -4.86 -60.83
CA VAL A 255 9.16 -4.73 -62.04
C VAL A 255 9.15 -6.11 -62.68
N SER A 256 8.27 -6.24 -63.68
CA SER A 256 8.54 -6.87 -64.97
C SER A 256 9.28 -8.23 -64.93
N THR A 257 8.51 -9.31 -65.11
CA THR A 257 8.78 -10.36 -66.12
C THR A 257 10.23 -10.50 -66.61
N ARG A 258 11.09 -11.20 -65.86
CA ARG A 258 12.30 -11.85 -66.40
C ARG A 258 12.93 -12.86 -65.43
N ILE A 259 12.20 -13.93 -65.06
CA ILE A 259 12.73 -15.02 -64.21
C ILE A 259 12.40 -16.42 -64.81
N TRP A 260 12.12 -16.50 -66.11
CA TRP A 260 11.91 -17.80 -66.80
C TRP A 260 12.92 -18.09 -67.93
N GLU A 261 13.97 -17.28 -68.06
CA GLU A 261 15.05 -17.51 -69.05
C GLU A 261 16.40 -17.94 -68.43
N ASP A 262 16.57 -17.87 -67.10
CA ASP A 262 17.84 -18.23 -66.43
C ASP A 262 17.86 -19.65 -65.80
N LEU A 263 16.87 -20.50 -66.11
CA LEU A 263 16.77 -21.87 -65.55
C LEU A 263 16.90 -22.99 -66.57
N GLY A 264 17.61 -22.80 -67.68
CA GLY A 264 18.37 -23.86 -68.38
C GLY A 264 17.68 -25.21 -68.71
N PHE A 265 16.35 -25.29 -68.78
CA PHE A 265 15.64 -26.51 -69.16
C PHE A 265 15.25 -26.45 -70.64
N HIS A 266 16.10 -27.02 -71.50
CA HIS A 266 15.70 -27.41 -72.84
C HIS A 266 14.94 -28.74 -72.77
N ALA A 267 13.61 -28.67 -72.88
CA ALA A 267 12.82 -29.79 -73.33
C ALA A 267 12.87 -29.84 -74.87
N ARG A 268 13.50 -30.87 -75.43
CA ARG A 268 13.22 -31.39 -76.77
C ARG A 268 13.09 -32.91 -76.70
N ILE A 269 11.83 -33.36 -76.80
CA ILE A 269 11.32 -34.55 -77.50
C ILE A 269 12.34 -35.67 -77.75
N VAL A 270 12.22 -36.76 -76.97
CA VAL A 270 11.86 -38.14 -77.42
C VAL A 270 11.12 -38.81 -76.26
#